data_AF-A0A8T0DIX8-F1
#
_entry.id   AF-A0A8T0DIX8-F1
#
_cell.length_a   1.000
_cell.length_b   1.000
_cell.length_c   1.000
_cell.angle_alpha   90.00
_cell.angle_beta   90.00
_cell.angle_gamma   90.00
#
_symmetry.space_group_name_H-M   'P 1'
#
loop_
_entity.id
_entity.type
_entity.pdbx_description
1 polymer ?
#
loop_
_entity_poly.entity_id
_entity_poly.type
_entity_poly.pdbx_seq_one_letter_code
_entity_poly.pdbx_strand_id
1 'polypeptide(L)'
;MESITPYWTNVFGQPVLQDERASRVVVSTNGNSLRPFAATQIMTTLSALKGSCTGLDMVTPAQLQEWNPGSLAAYLNVQFAAKLQDH
;
A
#
# COMPACT_ATOMS: atom_id res chain seq x y z
N MET A 1 9.54 17.90 36.24
CA MET A 1 8.29 17.69 35.47
C MET A 1 8.21 18.82 34.46
N GLU A 2 8.68 18.57 33.24
CA GLU A 2 8.62 19.57 32.18
C GLU A 2 7.17 19.82 31.80
N SER A 3 6.75 21.07 31.94
CA SER A 3 5.40 21.52 31.59
C SER A 3 5.18 21.26 30.10
N ILE A 4 4.21 20.40 29.79
CA ILE A 4 3.67 20.23 28.44
C ILE A 4 3.35 21.63 27.90
N THR A 5 3.98 22.02 26.78
CA THR A 5 3.82 23.36 26.22
C THR A 5 2.35 23.59 25.81
N PRO A 6 1.86 24.85 25.78
CA PRO A 6 0.48 25.16 25.41
C PRO A 6 0.03 24.54 24.07
N TYR A 7 0.99 24.32 23.17
CA TYR A 7 0.80 23.62 21.91
C TYR A 7 0.31 22.17 22.11
N TRP A 8 1.02 21.38 22.90
CA TRP A 8 0.67 19.97 23.10
C TRP A 8 -0.63 19.79 23.90
N THR A 9 -0.91 20.70 24.84
CA THR A 9 -2.21 20.72 25.54
C THR A 9 -3.37 20.92 24.57
N ASN A 10 -3.20 21.78 23.55
CA ASN A 10 -4.21 21.98 22.52
C ASN A 10 -4.37 20.73 21.66
N VAL A 11 -3.25 20.12 21.21
CA VAL A 11 -3.27 18.89 20.39
C VAL A 11 -4.01 17.74 21.09
N PHE A 12 -3.75 17.51 22.39
CA PHE A 12 -4.42 16.45 23.15
C PHE A 12 -5.85 16.80 23.60
N GLY A 13 -6.21 18.09 23.60
CA GLY A 13 -7.55 18.56 23.92
C GLY A 13 -8.52 18.53 22.73
N GLN A 14 -8.02 18.35 21.51
CA GLN A 14 -8.88 18.18 20.33
C GLN A 14 -9.62 16.84 20.43
N PRO A 15 -10.93 16.79 20.12
CA PRO A 15 -11.65 15.53 20.02
C PRO A 15 -10.94 14.63 19.00
N VAL A 16 -10.60 13.41 19.43
CA VAL A 16 -10.06 12.38 18.54
C VAL A 16 -11.04 12.24 17.38
N LEU A 17 -10.61 12.60 16.17
CA LEU A 17 -11.36 12.29 14.96
C LEU A 17 -11.46 10.78 14.91
N GLN A 18 -12.60 10.25 15.35
CA GLN A 18 -12.89 8.84 15.30
C GLN A 18 -12.91 8.48 13.81
N ASP A 19 -11.96 7.63 13.40
CA ASP A 19 -11.88 7.17 12.03
C ASP A 19 -13.10 6.28 11.76
N GLU A 20 -14.16 6.87 11.19
CA GLU A 20 -15.40 6.17 10.84
C GLU A 20 -15.26 5.30 9.58
N ARG A 21 -14.06 5.20 8.99
CA ARG A 21 -13.85 4.33 7.84
C ARG A 21 -14.08 2.88 8.26
N ALA A 22 -14.93 2.19 7.51
CA ALA A 22 -15.26 0.78 7.75
C ALA A 22 -13.98 -0.06 7.90
N SER A 23 -13.85 -0.74 9.03
CA SER A 23 -12.61 -1.38 9.48
C SER A 23 -12.15 -2.57 8.63
N ARG A 24 -12.95 -3.02 7.66
CA ARG A 24 -12.59 -4.05 6.67
C ARG A 24 -13.59 -4.06 5.53
N VAL A 25 -13.16 -3.63 4.34
CA VAL A 25 -13.84 -4.01 3.10
C VAL A 25 -13.37 -5.42 2.76
N VAL A 26 -14.27 -6.41 2.93
CA VAL A 26 -14.02 -7.76 2.41
C VAL A 26 -14.16 -7.68 0.89
N VAL A 27 -13.03 -7.56 0.20
CA VAL A 27 -13.00 -7.57 -1.27
C VAL A 27 -13.45 -8.95 -1.73
N SER A 28 -14.42 -9.01 -2.65
CA SER A 28 -14.89 -10.29 -3.19
C SER A 28 -13.75 -10.99 -3.92
N THR A 29 -13.16 -12.00 -3.31
CA THR A 29 -12.17 -12.87 -3.92
C THR A 29 -12.87 -13.91 -4.78
N ASN A 30 -12.48 -14.00 -6.05
CA ASN A 30 -12.85 -15.12 -6.91
C ASN A 30 -11.59 -15.92 -7.25
N GLY A 31 -11.73 -17.06 -7.95
CA GLY A 31 -10.57 -17.90 -8.30
C GLY A 31 -9.48 -17.17 -9.10
N ASN A 32 -9.76 -16.02 -9.70
CA ASN A 32 -8.74 -15.21 -10.40
C ASN A 32 -7.80 -14.48 -9.44
N SER A 33 -8.19 -14.27 -8.18
CA SER A 33 -7.33 -13.65 -7.16
C SER A 33 -6.15 -14.52 -6.73
N LEU A 34 -6.19 -15.81 -7.08
CA LEU A 34 -5.09 -16.77 -6.84
C LEU A 34 -4.16 -16.89 -8.05
N ARG A 35 -4.47 -16.23 -9.17
CA ARG A 35 -3.64 -16.34 -10.37
C ARG A 35 -2.37 -15.50 -10.19
N PRO A 36 -1.22 -15.98 -10.70
CA PRO A 36 0.00 -15.19 -10.71
C PRO A 36 -0.21 -13.86 -11.43
N PHE A 37 0.43 -12.81 -10.90
CA PHE A 37 0.51 -11.52 -11.55
C PHE A 37 1.27 -11.66 -12.88
N ALA A 38 0.66 -11.17 -13.96
CA ALA A 38 1.28 -11.09 -15.27
C ALA A 38 1.99 -9.74 -15.46
N ALA A 39 3.10 -9.74 -16.22
CA ALA A 39 3.86 -8.52 -16.52
C ALA A 39 3.00 -7.42 -17.17
N THR A 40 2.03 -7.80 -18.00
CA THR A 40 1.09 -6.86 -18.64
C THR A 40 0.20 -6.14 -17.61
N GLN A 41 -0.25 -6.85 -16.58
CA GLN A 41 -1.04 -6.27 -15.48
C GLN A 41 -0.20 -5.29 -14.66
N ILE A 42 1.09 -5.61 -14.44
CA ILE A 42 2.04 -4.69 -13.80
C ILE A 42 2.18 -3.41 -14.62
N MET A 43 2.39 -3.50 -15.93
CA MET A 43 2.49 -2.33 -16.80
C MET A 43 1.24 -1.44 -16.77
N THR A 44 0.05 -2.04 -16.85
CA THR A 44 -1.22 -1.31 -16.77
C THR A 44 -1.35 -0.60 -15.42
N THR A 45 -1.00 -1.28 -14.33
CA THR A 45 -1.09 -0.75 -12.98
C THR A 45 -0.10 0.39 -12.75
N LEU A 46 1.16 0.22 -13.16
CA LEU A 46 2.18 1.27 -13.06
C LEU A 46 1.82 2.51 -13.88
N SER A 47 1.20 2.33 -15.05
CA SER A 47 0.69 3.43 -15.87
C SER A 47 -0.43 4.20 -15.16
N ALA A 48 -1.35 3.49 -14.50
CA ALA A 48 -2.44 4.10 -13.72
C ALA A 48 -1.92 4.83 -12.47
N LEU A 49 -0.80 4.39 -11.89
CA LEU A 49 -0.18 5.02 -10.72
C LEU A 49 0.68 6.24 -11.06
N LYS A 50 0.88 6.56 -12.34
CA LYS A 50 1.71 7.68 -12.77
C LYS A 50 1.24 8.99 -12.13
N GLY A 51 2.14 9.67 -11.42
CA GLY A 51 1.85 10.93 -10.72
C GLY A 51 1.33 10.76 -9.28
N SER A 52 1.21 9.53 -8.78
CA SER A 52 0.89 9.28 -7.37
C SER A 52 2.09 9.61 -6.46
N CYS A 53 1.78 10.02 -5.22
CA CYS A 53 2.80 10.25 -4.19
C CYS A 53 3.49 8.95 -3.78
N THR A 54 4.69 9.07 -3.21
CA THR A 54 5.49 7.95 -2.71
C THR A 54 4.85 7.37 -1.44
N GLY A 55 5.10 6.09 -1.19
CA GLY A 55 4.85 5.47 0.11
C GLY A 55 5.94 5.82 1.14
N LEU A 56 5.86 5.16 2.30
CA LEU A 56 6.87 5.25 3.38
C LEU A 56 8.27 4.79 2.94
N ASP A 57 8.34 3.93 1.93
CA ASP A 57 9.57 3.44 1.30
C ASP A 57 10.24 4.45 0.37
N MET A 58 9.61 5.61 0.15
CA MET A 58 10.08 6.68 -0.74
C MET A 58 10.24 6.26 -2.20
N VAL A 59 9.70 5.09 -2.59
CA VAL A 59 9.77 4.63 -3.98
C VAL A 59 8.65 5.30 -4.78
N THR A 60 9.03 6.00 -5.85
CA THR A 60 8.08 6.68 -6.72
C THR A 60 7.51 5.72 -7.78
N PRO A 61 6.27 5.94 -8.26
CA PRO A 61 5.74 5.21 -9.41
C PRO A 61 6.62 5.33 -10.66
N ALA A 62 7.32 6.46 -10.85
CA ALA A 62 8.24 6.67 -11.95
C ALA A 62 9.46 5.74 -11.87
N GLN A 63 10.07 5.60 -10.68
CA GLN A 63 11.16 4.65 -10.46
C GLN A 63 10.70 3.20 -10.67
N LEU A 64 9.48 2.85 -10.24
CA LEU A 64 8.92 1.52 -10.51
C LEU A 64 8.68 1.26 -12.00
N GLN A 65 8.34 2.30 -12.78
CA GLN A 65 8.18 2.18 -14.24
C GLN A 65 9.49 1.91 -14.97
N GLU A 66 10.63 2.30 -14.40
CA GLU A 66 11.96 2.00 -14.96
C GLU A 66 12.36 0.54 -14.75
N TRP A 67 11.71 -0.16 -13.82
CA TRP A 67 12.04 -1.55 -13.51
C TRP A 67 11.43 -2.50 -14.55
N ASN A 68 12.09 -3.64 -14.76
CA ASN A 68 11.57 -4.68 -15.65
C ASN A 68 10.22 -5.20 -15.12
N PRO A 69 9.10 -5.09 -15.89
CA PRO A 69 7.79 -5.53 -15.43
C PRO A 69 7.70 -7.03 -15.12
N GLY A 70 8.50 -7.85 -15.79
CA GLY A 70 8.60 -9.28 -15.51
C GLY A 70 9.27 -9.56 -14.16
N SER A 71 10.34 -8.85 -13.83
CA SER A 71 10.99 -8.95 -12.52
C SER A 71 10.07 -8.52 -11.38
N LEU A 72 9.32 -7.43 -11.57
CA LEU A 72 8.31 -6.98 -10.62
C LEU A 72 7.19 -8.00 -10.43
N ALA A 73 6.69 -8.58 -11.52
CA ALA A 73 5.69 -9.64 -11.45
C ALA A 73 6.21 -10.87 -10.68
N ALA A 74 7.44 -11.30 -10.95
CA ALA A 74 8.08 -12.40 -10.24
C ALA A 74 8.22 -12.11 -8.73
N TYR A 75 8.71 -10.93 -8.36
CA TYR A 75 8.83 -10.50 -6.97
C TYR A 75 7.48 -10.53 -6.23
N LEU A 76 6.44 -9.94 -6.83
CA LEU A 76 5.11 -9.91 -6.23
C LEU A 76 4.49 -11.31 -6.09
N ASN A 77 4.71 -12.19 -7.06
CA ASN A 77 4.27 -13.59 -6.99
C ASN A 77 4.97 -14.35 -5.86
N VAL A 78 6.28 -14.13 -5.64
CA VAL A 78 7.01 -14.74 -4.53
C VAL A 78 6.47 -14.25 -3.19
N GLN A 79 6.26 -12.93 -3.04
CA GLN A 79 5.70 -12.36 -1.81
C GLN A 79 4.28 -12.87 -1.53
N PHE A 80 3.45 -12.97 -2.57
CA PHE A 80 2.11 -13.52 -2.46
C PHE A 80 2.13 -14.98 -2.01
N ALA A 81 3.00 -15.81 -2.61
CA ALA A 81 3.17 -17.20 -2.22
C ALA A 81 3.66 -17.35 -0.77
N ALA A 82 4.61 -16.52 -0.33
CA ALA A 82 5.09 -16.53 1.05
C ALA A 82 3.98 -16.17 2.05
N LYS A 83 3.15 -15.15 1.72
CA LYS A 83 2.02 -14.75 2.57
C LYS A 83 0.91 -15.79 2.67
N LEU A 84 0.73 -16.63 1.65
CA LEU A 84 -0.18 -17.77 1.71
C LEU A 84 0.31 -18.87 2.65
N GLN A 85 1.62 -18.97 2.93
CA GLN A 85 2.17 -19.99 3.83
C GLN A 85 2.07 -19.60 5.31
N ASP A 86 1.94 -18.31 5.61
CA ASP A 86 1.79 -17.77 6.97
C ASP A 86 0.35 -17.89 7.53
N HIS A 87 -0.59 -18.45 6.74
CA HIS A 87 -2.01 -18.61 7.06
C HIS A 87 -2.42 -20.08 7.05
#